data_AF-A0A3D9H3P8-F1
#
_entry.id   AF-A0A3D9H3P8-F1
#
_cell.length_a   1.000
_cell.length_b   1.000
_cell.length_c   1.000
_cell.angle_alpha   90.00
_cell.angle_beta   90.00
_cell.angle_gamma   90.00
#
_symmetry.space_group_name_H-M   'P 1'
#
loop_
_entity.id
_entity.type
_entity.pdbx_description
1 polymer ?
#
loop_
_entity_poly.entity_id
_entity_poly.type
_entity_poly.pdbx_seq_one_letter_code
_entity_poly.pdbx_strand_id
1 'polypeptide(L)'
;MKNTITIVLLLLCNGLTFAQDNAKKKLETKSMFEVQVDSKTYELEEGNELDIDGELKNPKISIKLLGYKKFNAGNLSFEYPSNFSFEVEKSEAYRNWTLDGNNYVIMIFDIDGASQVKDFIDNMIIQFGKENCKTKDIQSQLGEKMLSGIQLNVELVGQKLSIEFYKYSTGENNSKYIAFQDSLEEDGSATVEGKMTFEMINTSIQYK
;
A
#
# COMPACT_ATOMS: atom_id res chain seq x y z
N MET A 1 -3.97 -27.08 28.25
CA MET A 1 -2.79 -26.64 27.46
C MET A 1 -3.27 -26.43 26.03
N LYS A 2 -3.50 -25.17 25.64
CA LYS A 2 -3.95 -24.82 24.28
C LYS A 2 -2.69 -24.57 23.46
N ASN A 3 -2.42 -25.47 22.52
CA ASN A 3 -1.38 -25.27 21.52
C ASN A 3 -1.98 -24.41 20.40
N THR A 4 -1.63 -23.14 20.38
CA THR A 4 -1.96 -22.23 19.27
C THR A 4 -1.02 -22.57 18.11
N ILE A 5 -1.53 -23.31 17.13
CA ILE A 5 -0.82 -23.53 15.87
C ILE A 5 -1.15 -22.35 14.97
N THR A 6 -0.26 -21.36 14.93
CA THR A 6 -0.32 -20.27 13.94
C THR A 6 0.03 -20.86 12.58
N ILE A 7 -0.99 -21.12 11.75
CA ILE A 7 -0.80 -21.48 10.35
C ILE A 7 -0.62 -20.17 9.58
N VAL A 8 0.63 -19.84 9.28
CA VAL A 8 1.00 -18.80 8.30
C VAL A 8 0.61 -19.34 6.92
N LEU A 9 -0.44 -18.79 6.33
CA LEU A 9 -0.92 -19.17 5.01
C LEU A 9 -0.04 -18.52 3.93
N LEU A 10 1.17 -19.06 3.76
CA LEU A 10 2.10 -18.78 2.67
C LEU A 10 1.60 -19.49 1.40
N LEU A 11 0.79 -18.84 0.58
CA LEU A 11 0.30 -19.46 -0.65
C LEU A 11 0.15 -18.47 -1.82
N LEU A 12 1.22 -17.78 -2.19
CA LEU A 12 1.48 -17.28 -3.55
C LEU A 12 2.99 -17.18 -3.82
N CYS A 13 3.73 -18.30 -3.75
CA CYS A 13 5.14 -18.35 -4.15
C CYS A 13 5.42 -19.64 -4.93
N ASN A 14 4.82 -19.78 -6.11
CA ASN A 14 5.29 -20.74 -7.10
C ASN A 14 5.88 -19.97 -8.27
N GLY A 15 7.18 -19.69 -8.19
CA GLY A 15 7.92 -18.99 -9.24
C GLY A 15 9.33 -18.62 -8.83
N LEU A 16 10.16 -19.62 -8.48
CA LEU A 16 11.60 -19.44 -8.36
C LEU A 16 12.19 -19.07 -9.73
N THR A 17 12.54 -17.80 -9.90
CA THR A 17 13.76 -17.39 -10.62
C THR A 17 14.46 -16.33 -9.79
N PHE A 18 15.44 -16.77 -8.98
CA PHE A 18 16.47 -15.90 -8.45
C PHE A 18 17.42 -15.51 -9.58
N ALA A 19 17.01 -14.53 -10.37
CA ALA A 19 17.95 -13.57 -10.93
C ALA A 19 17.82 -12.33 -10.04
N GLN A 20 18.80 -12.09 -9.17
CA GLN A 20 18.93 -10.78 -8.51
C GLN A 20 19.31 -9.78 -9.59
N ASP A 21 18.29 -9.28 -10.27
CA ASP A 21 18.41 -8.24 -11.26
C ASP A 21 18.62 -6.92 -10.50
N ASN A 22 19.75 -6.26 -10.73
CA ASN A 22 20.05 -4.94 -10.16
C ASN A 22 18.98 -3.89 -10.51
N ALA A 23 18.07 -4.20 -11.45
CA ALA A 23 16.87 -3.41 -11.75
C ALA A 23 15.85 -3.34 -10.60
N LYS A 24 15.73 -4.36 -9.73
CA LYS A 24 14.78 -4.35 -8.60
C LYS A 24 15.10 -3.25 -7.58
N LYS A 25 16.39 -3.00 -7.31
CA LYS A 25 16.84 -1.92 -6.40
C LYS A 25 16.39 -0.52 -6.83
N LYS A 26 16.10 -0.30 -8.11
CA LYS A 26 15.66 1.01 -8.62
C LYS A 26 14.17 1.26 -8.43
N LEU A 27 13.38 0.21 -8.19
CA LEU A 27 11.94 0.29 -8.00
C LEU A 27 11.53 0.38 -6.53
N GLU A 28 12.39 -0.07 -5.61
CA GLU A 28 12.13 0.03 -4.17
C GLU A 28 11.98 1.49 -3.72
N THR A 29 10.99 1.70 -2.86
CA THR A 29 10.80 2.95 -2.13
C THR A 29 11.92 3.17 -1.13
N LYS A 30 12.44 4.38 -1.08
CA LYS A 30 13.55 4.72 -0.22
C LYS A 30 13.12 5.12 1.18
N SER A 31 14.05 4.98 2.13
CA SER A 31 13.86 5.44 3.51
C SER A 31 13.76 6.96 3.56
N MET A 32 12.97 7.48 4.50
CA MET A 32 12.86 8.93 4.77
C MET A 32 13.59 9.26 6.08
N PHE A 33 14.30 10.38 6.10
CA PHE A 33 15.07 10.86 7.24
C PHE A 33 14.64 12.26 7.62
N GLU A 34 14.55 12.50 8.92
CA GLU A 34 14.52 13.84 9.50
C GLU A 34 15.97 14.22 9.84
N VAL A 35 16.47 15.28 9.21
CA VAL A 35 17.79 15.85 9.48
C VAL A 35 17.59 17.19 10.18
N GLN A 36 18.05 17.28 11.42
CA GLN A 36 18.05 18.53 12.17
C GLN A 36 19.44 19.14 12.16
N VAL A 37 19.56 20.39 11.72
CA VAL A 37 20.77 21.20 11.80
C VAL A 37 20.48 22.44 12.62
N ASP A 38 21.04 22.47 13.83
CA ASP A 38 20.73 23.42 14.88
C ASP A 38 19.22 23.47 15.19
N SER A 39 18.51 24.53 14.77
CA SER A 39 17.07 24.70 14.97
C SER A 39 16.23 24.39 13.72
N LYS A 40 16.86 24.07 12.59
CA LYS A 40 16.17 23.79 11.33
C LYS A 40 16.01 22.29 11.13
N THR A 41 14.83 21.88 10.69
CA THR A 41 14.50 20.50 10.36
C THR A 41 14.28 20.37 8.87
N TYR A 42 14.85 19.31 8.29
CA TYR A 42 14.78 18.97 6.89
C TYR A 42 14.31 17.52 6.76
N GLU A 43 13.48 17.24 5.76
CA GLU A 43 13.16 15.86 5.36
C GLU A 43 13.99 15.47 4.13
N LEU A 44 14.65 14.33 4.20
CA LEU A 44 15.46 13.80 3.11
C LEU A 44 15.11 12.35 2.80
N GLU A 45 15.11 12.04 1.52
CA GLU A 45 15.06 10.67 1.04
C GLU A 45 16.47 10.07 1.03
N GLU A 46 16.56 8.76 1.28
CA GLU A 46 17.82 8.03 1.24
C GLU A 46 18.63 8.30 -0.03
N GLY A 47 19.92 8.61 0.16
CA GLY A 47 20.84 8.88 -0.94
C GLY A 47 20.74 10.28 -1.53
N ASN A 48 19.81 11.13 -1.09
CA ASN A 48 19.79 12.54 -1.48
C ASN A 48 20.75 13.36 -0.59
N GLU A 49 21.38 14.37 -1.20
CA GLU A 49 22.24 15.32 -0.50
C GLU A 49 21.40 16.50 0.03
N LEU A 50 21.79 17.04 1.19
CA LEU A 50 21.24 18.26 1.75
C LEU A 50 22.26 19.38 1.61
N ASP A 51 21.99 20.32 0.70
CA ASP A 51 22.73 21.57 0.65
C ASP A 51 22.24 22.52 1.75
N ILE A 52 23.16 23.01 2.57
CA ILE A 52 22.87 23.97 3.63
C ILE A 52 23.60 25.27 3.32
N ASP A 53 22.83 26.29 2.96
CA ASP A 53 23.37 27.62 2.67
C ASP A 53 23.99 28.27 3.92
N GLY A 54 25.18 28.85 3.75
CA GLY A 54 25.86 29.68 4.75
C GLY A 54 27.07 29.02 5.42
N GLU A 55 27.69 29.74 6.36
CA GLU A 55 28.84 29.25 7.13
C GLU A 55 28.35 28.55 8.41
N LEU A 56 28.52 27.23 8.49
CA LEU A 56 28.20 26.44 9.68
C LEU A 56 29.36 26.50 10.68
N LYS A 57 29.17 27.19 11.82
CA LYS A 57 30.16 27.23 12.91
C LYS A 57 29.75 26.28 14.03
N ASN A 58 30.43 25.12 14.10
CA ASN A 58 30.16 24.05 15.07
C ASN A 58 28.68 23.61 15.09
N PRO A 59 28.11 23.20 13.94
CA PRO A 59 26.69 22.85 13.87
C PRO A 59 26.39 21.63 14.73
N LYS A 60 25.20 21.62 15.36
CA LYS A 60 24.66 20.41 15.97
C LYS A 60 23.76 19.71 14.95
N ILE A 61 24.21 18.56 14.47
CA ILE A 61 23.48 17.75 13.48
C ILE A 61 22.91 16.50 14.17
N SER A 62 21.64 16.22 13.93
CA SER A 62 21.04 14.93 14.27
C SER A 62 20.24 14.38 13.11
N ILE A 63 20.22 13.06 12.96
CA ILE A 63 19.54 12.36 11.88
C ILE A 63 18.67 11.29 12.53
N LYS A 64 17.40 11.23 12.13
CA LYS A 64 16.43 10.24 12.60
C LYS A 64 15.73 9.60 11.42
N LEU A 65 15.61 8.28 11.44
CA LEU A 65 14.76 7.56 10.49
C LEU A 65 13.29 7.88 10.77
N LEU A 66 12.56 8.29 9.74
CA LEU A 66 11.13 8.55 9.82
C LEU A 66 10.34 7.24 9.79
N GLY A 67 9.17 7.25 10.44
CA GLY A 67 8.29 6.08 10.56
C GLY A 67 7.50 5.75 9.29
N TYR A 68 7.78 6.43 8.18
CA TYR A 68 7.05 6.30 6.93
C TYR A 68 8.00 6.33 5.71
N LYS A 69 7.51 5.85 4.58
CA LYS A 69 8.10 5.94 3.24
C LYS A 69 7.12 6.66 2.31
N LYS A 70 7.62 7.19 1.18
CA LYS A 70 6.79 7.85 0.16
C LYS A 70 6.60 6.92 -1.04
N PHE A 71 5.35 6.60 -1.35
CA PHE A 71 4.98 5.95 -2.60
C PHE A 71 4.77 7.02 -3.69
N ASN A 72 5.24 6.74 -4.91
CA ASN A 72 5.04 7.62 -6.06
C ASN A 72 4.99 6.83 -7.37
N ALA A 73 3.82 6.79 -8.00
CA ALA A 73 3.59 6.14 -9.29
C ALA A 73 3.16 7.14 -10.37
N GLY A 74 3.71 8.36 -10.36
CA GLY A 74 3.49 9.39 -11.39
C GLY A 74 2.14 10.09 -11.31
N ASN A 75 1.04 9.33 -11.22
CA ASN A 75 -0.33 9.85 -11.13
C ASN A 75 -0.94 9.73 -9.72
N LEU A 76 -0.20 9.14 -8.79
CA LEU A 76 -0.59 8.95 -7.39
C LEU A 76 0.67 8.97 -6.52
N SER A 77 0.61 9.66 -5.40
CA SER A 77 1.62 9.54 -4.34
C SER A 77 0.98 9.66 -2.96
N PHE A 78 1.57 9.01 -1.97
CA PHE A 78 1.14 9.05 -0.57
C PHE A 78 2.25 8.54 0.35
N GLU A 79 2.11 8.76 1.65
CA GLU A 79 2.96 8.20 2.69
C GLU A 79 2.35 6.90 3.24
N TYR A 80 3.22 5.97 3.63
CA TYR A 80 2.81 4.69 4.24
C TYR A 80 3.89 4.21 5.23
N PRO A 81 3.56 3.32 6.19
CA PRO A 81 4.49 2.93 7.24
C PRO A 81 5.79 2.32 6.71
N SER A 82 6.93 2.67 7.34
CA SER A 82 8.24 2.29 6.83
C SER A 82 8.55 0.79 6.97
N ASN A 83 7.81 0.08 7.82
CA ASN A 83 7.90 -1.37 8.02
C ASN A 83 7.22 -2.19 6.92
N PHE A 84 6.47 -1.56 6.01
CA PHE A 84 5.83 -2.28 4.90
C PHE A 84 6.90 -2.71 3.89
N SER A 85 6.77 -3.94 3.41
CA SER A 85 7.51 -4.40 2.24
C SER A 85 6.90 -3.82 0.96
N PHE A 86 7.66 -3.84 -0.13
CA PHE A 86 7.23 -3.24 -1.39
C PHE A 86 7.57 -4.17 -2.56
N GLU A 87 6.57 -4.44 -3.38
CA GLU A 87 6.70 -5.29 -4.56
C GLU A 87 6.05 -4.64 -5.77
N VAL A 88 6.64 -4.89 -6.94
CA VAL A 88 6.09 -4.45 -8.23
C VAL A 88 5.97 -5.65 -9.15
N GLU A 89 4.75 -5.86 -9.64
CA GLU A 89 4.46 -6.75 -10.73
C GLU A 89 4.13 -5.93 -11.98
N LYS A 90 4.70 -6.30 -13.13
CA LYS A 90 4.48 -5.61 -14.39
C LYS A 90 4.40 -6.57 -15.56
N SER A 91 3.41 -6.37 -16.41
CA SER A 91 3.31 -6.92 -17.76
C SER A 91 3.05 -5.79 -18.78
N GLU A 92 2.77 -6.11 -20.03
CA GLU A 92 2.57 -5.10 -21.08
C GLU A 92 1.38 -4.18 -20.80
N ALA A 93 0.26 -4.72 -20.30
CA ALA A 93 -1.01 -4.02 -20.10
C ALA A 93 -1.40 -3.84 -18.62
N TYR A 94 -0.48 -4.17 -17.70
CA TYR A 94 -0.78 -4.21 -16.27
C TYR A 94 0.45 -3.86 -15.44
N ARG A 95 0.23 -3.05 -14.41
CA ARG A 95 1.18 -2.82 -13.32
C ARG A 95 0.44 -2.89 -12.01
N ASN A 96 1.04 -3.58 -11.04
CA ASN A 96 0.58 -3.60 -9.68
C ASN A 96 1.73 -3.30 -8.73
N TRP A 97 1.48 -2.37 -7.81
CA TRP A 97 2.36 -2.11 -6.68
C TRP A 97 1.67 -2.65 -5.43
N THR A 98 2.37 -3.51 -4.71
CA THR A 98 1.89 -4.07 -3.44
C THR A 98 2.77 -3.54 -2.31
N LEU A 99 2.13 -2.96 -1.30
CA LEU A 99 2.77 -2.56 -0.06
C LEU A 99 2.18 -3.42 1.07
N ASP A 100 3.00 -4.29 1.63
CA ASP A 100 2.54 -5.38 2.51
C ASP A 100 3.05 -5.17 3.94
N GLY A 101 2.11 -4.95 4.87
CA GLY A 101 2.32 -4.84 6.30
C GLY A 101 2.18 -6.18 7.01
N ASN A 102 1.80 -6.17 8.29
CA ASN A 102 1.60 -7.43 9.03
C ASN A 102 0.17 -7.97 8.86
N ASN A 103 -0.81 -7.06 8.89
CA ASN A 103 -2.24 -7.35 8.80
C ASN A 103 -2.93 -6.50 7.72
N TYR A 104 -2.23 -5.52 7.15
CA TYR A 104 -2.78 -4.58 6.17
C TYR A 104 -1.95 -4.54 4.89
N VAL A 105 -2.61 -4.64 3.74
CA VAL A 105 -1.99 -4.63 2.42
C VAL A 105 -2.61 -3.52 1.58
N ILE A 106 -1.77 -2.74 0.90
CA ILE A 106 -2.19 -1.71 -0.04
C ILE A 106 -1.78 -2.19 -1.44
N MET A 107 -2.72 -2.18 -2.37
CA MET A 107 -2.45 -2.54 -3.77
C MET A 107 -2.85 -1.38 -4.68
N ILE A 108 -2.01 -1.07 -5.66
CA ILE A 108 -2.26 -0.03 -6.65
C ILE A 108 -2.19 -0.66 -8.02
N PHE A 109 -3.30 -0.60 -8.74
CA PHE A 109 -3.43 -1.19 -10.06
C PHE A 109 -3.46 -0.09 -11.13
N ASP A 110 -2.66 -0.28 -12.17
CA ASP A 110 -2.66 0.52 -13.40
C ASP A 110 -2.82 -0.44 -14.58
N ILE A 111 -3.98 -0.38 -15.24
CA ILE A 111 -4.43 -1.39 -16.19
C ILE A 111 -4.83 -0.71 -17.49
N ASP A 112 -4.23 -1.16 -18.59
CA ASP A 112 -4.57 -0.68 -19.91
C ASP A 112 -5.94 -1.25 -20.34
N GLY A 113 -6.78 -0.37 -20.84
CA GLY A 113 -8.16 -0.66 -21.22
C GLY A 113 -9.20 -0.27 -20.17
N ALA A 114 -10.46 -0.33 -20.60
CA ALA A 114 -11.60 -0.20 -19.72
C ALA A 114 -11.79 -1.53 -18.98
N SER A 115 -11.47 -1.55 -17.70
CA SER A 115 -11.84 -2.64 -16.80
C SER A 115 -12.90 -2.17 -15.81
N GLN A 116 -13.69 -3.10 -15.29
CA GLN A 116 -14.63 -2.82 -14.22
C GLN A 116 -14.08 -3.41 -12.92
N VAL A 117 -14.14 -2.65 -11.82
CA VAL A 117 -13.80 -3.15 -10.47
C VAL A 117 -14.50 -4.49 -10.21
N LYS A 118 -15.74 -4.61 -10.70
CA LYS A 118 -16.57 -5.79 -10.56
C LYS A 118 -15.90 -7.06 -11.11
N ASP A 119 -15.15 -6.97 -12.20
CA ASP A 119 -14.50 -8.15 -12.79
C ASP A 119 -13.39 -8.70 -11.88
N PHE A 120 -12.64 -7.82 -11.19
CA PHE A 120 -11.67 -8.22 -10.17
C PHE A 120 -12.36 -8.90 -8.98
N ILE A 121 -13.42 -8.28 -8.47
CA ILE A 121 -14.18 -8.80 -7.33
C ILE A 121 -14.80 -10.16 -7.67
N ASP A 122 -15.41 -10.32 -8.85
CA ASP A 122 -16.02 -11.58 -9.27
C ASP A 122 -14.97 -12.69 -9.37
N ASN A 123 -13.77 -12.40 -9.90
CA ASN A 123 -12.67 -13.36 -9.95
C ASN A 123 -12.19 -13.75 -8.54
N MET A 124 -12.09 -12.80 -7.61
CA MET A 124 -11.73 -13.10 -6.22
C MET A 124 -12.80 -13.95 -5.53
N ILE A 125 -14.08 -13.66 -5.75
CA ILE A 125 -15.20 -14.45 -5.22
C ILE A 125 -15.11 -15.91 -5.71
N ILE A 126 -14.77 -16.11 -6.99
CA ILE A 126 -14.59 -17.46 -7.54
C ILE A 126 -13.45 -18.19 -6.82
N GLN A 127 -12.33 -17.52 -6.56
CA GLN A 127 -11.16 -18.11 -5.91
C GLN A 127 -11.42 -18.44 -4.43
N PHE A 128 -12.08 -17.56 -3.70
CA PHE A 128 -12.38 -17.75 -2.27
C PHE A 128 -13.61 -18.64 -2.02
N GLY A 129 -14.43 -18.89 -3.04
CA GLY A 129 -15.72 -19.56 -2.89
C GLY A 129 -16.82 -18.57 -2.53
N LYS A 130 -17.94 -18.66 -3.24
CA LYS A 130 -19.03 -17.67 -3.18
C LYS A 130 -19.69 -17.61 -1.79
N GLU A 131 -19.81 -18.74 -1.13
CA GLU A 131 -20.37 -18.90 0.21
C GLU A 131 -19.54 -18.19 1.29
N ASN A 132 -18.25 -17.98 1.04
CA ASN A 132 -17.31 -17.34 1.95
C ASN A 132 -17.24 -15.81 1.73
N CYS A 133 -17.94 -15.30 0.73
CA CYS A 133 -17.80 -13.92 0.26
C CYS A 133 -19.09 -13.11 0.45
N LYS A 134 -18.95 -11.85 0.86
CA LYS A 134 -20.03 -10.86 0.84
C LYS A 134 -19.52 -9.56 0.27
N THR A 135 -20.27 -8.98 -0.67
CA THR A 135 -19.94 -7.69 -1.25
C THR A 135 -20.92 -6.61 -0.83
N LYS A 136 -20.46 -5.36 -0.79
CA LYS A 136 -21.32 -4.17 -0.73
C LYS A 136 -20.65 -3.01 -1.45
N ASP A 137 -21.47 -2.15 -2.04
CA ASP A 137 -21.01 -0.87 -2.55
C ASP A 137 -20.65 0.03 -1.37
N ILE A 138 -19.54 0.76 -1.53
CA ILE A 138 -19.02 1.67 -0.50
C ILE A 138 -18.66 3.01 -1.14
N GLN A 139 -18.65 4.04 -0.29
CA GLN A 139 -18.12 5.35 -0.65
C GLN A 139 -17.28 5.86 0.52
N SER A 140 -16.07 6.30 0.22
CA SER A 140 -15.14 6.77 1.25
C SER A 140 -14.37 7.98 0.77
N GLN A 141 -14.02 8.85 1.70
CA GLN A 141 -13.10 9.93 1.44
C GLN A 141 -11.68 9.37 1.43
N LEU A 142 -10.91 9.70 0.39
CA LEU A 142 -9.50 9.39 0.29
C LEU A 142 -8.75 10.64 -0.22
N GLY A 143 -8.11 11.35 0.70
CA GLY A 143 -7.62 12.71 0.46
C GLY A 143 -8.77 13.67 0.23
N GLU A 144 -8.65 14.47 -0.83
CA GLU A 144 -9.68 15.45 -1.21
C GLU A 144 -10.81 14.84 -2.05
N LYS A 145 -10.74 13.56 -2.41
CA LYS A 145 -11.72 12.91 -3.29
C LYS A 145 -12.66 11.99 -2.51
N MET A 146 -13.94 12.05 -2.85
CA MET A 146 -14.91 11.01 -2.53
C MET A 146 -14.85 9.93 -3.61
N LEU A 147 -14.44 8.72 -3.24
CA LEU A 147 -14.33 7.60 -4.17
C LEU A 147 -15.45 6.59 -3.92
N SER A 148 -16.06 6.12 -5.00
CA SER A 148 -16.95 4.96 -4.97
C SER A 148 -16.14 3.68 -5.17
N GLY A 149 -16.56 2.62 -4.50
CA GLY A 149 -15.86 1.36 -4.50
C GLY A 149 -16.75 0.18 -4.16
N ILE A 150 -16.12 -1.00 -4.09
CA ILE A 150 -16.76 -2.24 -3.64
C ILE A 150 -15.92 -2.81 -2.50
N GLN A 151 -16.56 -3.11 -1.38
CA GLN A 151 -15.97 -3.90 -0.30
C GLN A 151 -16.32 -5.36 -0.51
N LEU A 152 -15.31 -6.23 -0.49
CA LEU A 152 -15.42 -7.67 -0.42
C LEU A 152 -14.99 -8.12 0.99
N ASN A 153 -15.91 -8.71 1.73
CA ASN A 153 -15.59 -9.40 2.98
C ASN A 153 -15.47 -10.90 2.69
N VAL A 154 -14.40 -11.50 3.18
CA VAL A 154 -14.11 -12.93 3.03
C VAL A 154 -13.98 -13.56 4.42
N GLU A 155 -14.65 -14.68 4.64
CA GLU A 155 -14.53 -15.47 5.87
C GLU A 155 -14.08 -16.89 5.53
N LEU A 156 -12.84 -17.25 5.88
CA LEU A 156 -12.23 -18.53 5.56
C LEU A 156 -11.49 -19.10 6.76
N VAL A 157 -11.87 -20.31 7.18
CA VAL A 157 -11.19 -21.05 8.27
C VAL A 157 -11.03 -20.19 9.54
N GLY A 158 -12.07 -19.40 9.86
CA GLY A 158 -12.09 -18.51 11.03
C GLY A 158 -11.29 -17.20 10.88
N GLN A 159 -10.66 -16.97 9.72
CA GLN A 159 -10.04 -15.69 9.36
C GLN A 159 -11.06 -14.80 8.67
N LYS A 160 -11.03 -13.50 8.97
CA LYS A 160 -11.89 -12.48 8.37
C LYS A 160 -11.02 -11.48 7.63
N LEU A 161 -11.27 -11.33 6.33
CA LEU A 161 -10.59 -10.35 5.50
C LEU A 161 -11.62 -9.33 5.00
N SER A 162 -11.22 -8.07 4.95
CA SER A 162 -11.93 -7.03 4.23
C SER A 162 -11.03 -6.52 3.12
N ILE A 163 -11.55 -6.43 1.90
CA ILE A 163 -10.84 -5.88 0.75
C ILE A 163 -11.70 -4.80 0.11
N GLU A 164 -11.25 -3.56 0.18
CA GLU A 164 -11.95 -2.39 -0.34
C GLU A 164 -11.27 -1.92 -1.61
N PHE A 165 -11.97 -1.97 -2.75
CA PHE A 165 -11.46 -1.51 -4.04
C PHE A 165 -12.09 -0.17 -4.41
N TYR A 166 -11.25 0.83 -4.65
CA TYR A 166 -11.66 2.15 -5.11
C TYR A 166 -11.10 2.44 -6.50
N LYS A 167 -11.95 2.98 -7.37
CA LYS A 167 -11.53 3.55 -8.64
C LYS A 167 -11.20 5.02 -8.45
N TYR A 168 -9.97 5.43 -8.72
CA TYR A 168 -9.53 6.82 -8.47
C TYR A 168 -9.21 7.60 -9.76
N SER A 169 -9.12 6.92 -10.90
CA SER A 169 -9.01 7.56 -12.22
C SER A 169 -9.63 6.70 -13.33
N THR A 170 -10.21 7.37 -14.32
CA THR A 170 -10.76 6.80 -15.55
C THR A 170 -10.28 7.60 -16.75
N GLY A 171 -9.40 7.02 -17.56
CA GLY A 171 -9.24 7.40 -18.95
C GLY A 171 -10.03 6.43 -19.83
N GLU A 172 -10.36 6.82 -21.07
CA GLU A 172 -11.03 5.92 -22.03
C GLU A 172 -10.27 4.59 -22.24
N ASN A 173 -8.94 4.61 -22.06
CA ASN A 173 -8.05 3.48 -22.30
C ASN A 173 -7.22 3.06 -21.08
N ASN A 174 -7.53 3.55 -19.88
CA ASN A 174 -6.76 3.17 -18.69
C ASN A 174 -7.65 3.23 -17.43
N SER A 175 -7.61 2.15 -16.65
CA SER A 175 -8.33 2.03 -15.40
C SER A 175 -7.35 1.93 -14.24
N LYS A 176 -7.49 2.84 -13.27
CA LYS A 176 -6.62 2.88 -12.08
C LYS A 176 -7.39 2.67 -10.81
N TYR A 177 -6.88 1.75 -10.00
CA TYR A 177 -7.51 1.34 -8.74
C TYR A 177 -6.52 1.39 -7.60
N ILE A 178 -7.04 1.66 -6.42
CA ILE A 178 -6.35 1.41 -5.16
C ILE A 178 -7.22 0.45 -4.36
N ALA A 179 -6.59 -0.56 -3.79
CA ALA A 179 -7.26 -1.51 -2.92
C ALA A 179 -6.58 -1.58 -1.56
N PHE A 180 -7.39 -1.74 -0.54
CA PHE A 180 -6.95 -1.91 0.84
C PHE A 180 -7.47 -3.23 1.36
N GLN A 181 -6.56 -4.11 1.77
CA GLN A 181 -6.90 -5.37 2.42
C GLN A 181 -6.53 -5.29 3.89
N ASP A 182 -7.48 -5.60 4.77
CA ASP A 182 -7.27 -5.71 6.21
C ASP A 182 -7.62 -7.13 6.68
N SER A 183 -6.76 -7.70 7.51
CA SER A 183 -7.00 -8.95 8.22
C SER A 183 -7.70 -8.61 9.53
N LEU A 184 -9.03 -8.55 9.48
CA LEU A 184 -9.88 -8.03 10.55
C LEU A 184 -9.68 -8.79 11.87
N GLU A 185 -9.92 -8.07 12.97
CA GLU A 185 -9.94 -8.63 14.31
C GLU A 185 -11.06 -9.68 14.46
N GLU A 186 -11.03 -10.49 15.52
CA GLU A 186 -12.03 -11.54 15.77
C GLU A 186 -13.48 -11.01 15.78
N ASP A 187 -13.68 -9.77 16.25
CA ASP A 187 -14.97 -9.08 16.28
C ASP A 187 -15.38 -8.50 14.91
N GLY A 188 -14.52 -8.60 13.90
CA GLY A 188 -14.71 -8.06 12.55
C GLY A 188 -14.36 -6.58 12.41
N SER A 189 -13.76 -5.95 13.41
CA SER A 189 -13.28 -4.58 13.32
C SER A 189 -11.94 -4.47 12.58
N ALA A 190 -11.68 -3.30 12.00
CA ALA A 190 -10.41 -3.01 11.35
C ALA A 190 -9.26 -3.00 12.36
N THR A 191 -8.10 -3.48 11.94
CA THR A 191 -6.90 -3.57 12.79
C THR A 191 -6.36 -2.19 13.14
N VAL A 192 -5.53 -2.12 14.19
CA VAL A 192 -4.84 -0.86 14.52
C VAL A 192 -3.90 -0.44 13.39
N GLU A 193 -3.18 -1.39 12.77
CA GLU A 193 -2.32 -1.14 11.61
C GLU A 193 -3.14 -0.60 10.44
N GLY A 194 -4.29 -1.21 10.12
CA GLY A 194 -5.16 -0.76 9.03
C GLY A 194 -5.71 0.65 9.26
N LYS A 195 -6.22 0.96 10.45
CA LYS A 195 -6.73 2.29 10.79
C LYS A 195 -5.65 3.37 10.68
N MET A 196 -4.47 3.13 11.26
CA MET A 196 -3.37 4.10 11.23
C MET A 196 -2.80 4.28 9.82
N THR A 197 -2.69 3.19 9.06
CA THR A 197 -2.17 3.22 7.69
C THR A 197 -3.14 3.92 6.75
N PHE A 198 -4.44 3.61 6.84
CA PHE A 198 -5.45 4.29 6.04
C PHE A 198 -5.47 5.80 6.32
N GLU A 199 -5.41 6.21 7.59
CA GLU A 199 -5.39 7.64 7.94
C GLU A 199 -4.13 8.36 7.41
N MET A 200 -2.96 7.72 7.51
CA MET A 200 -1.72 8.24 6.93
C MET A 200 -1.84 8.46 5.42
N ILE A 201 -2.40 7.49 4.70
CA ILE A 201 -2.63 7.61 3.25
C ILE A 201 -3.66 8.70 2.98
N ASN A 202 -4.80 8.67 3.67
CA ASN A 202 -5.89 9.64 3.49
C ASN A 202 -5.42 11.08 3.68
N THR A 203 -4.49 11.34 4.60
CA THR A 203 -3.96 12.69 4.86
C THR A 203 -2.81 13.11 3.96
N SER A 204 -2.12 12.18 3.31
CA SER A 204 -0.93 12.44 2.47
C SER A 204 -1.15 12.21 0.97
N ILE A 205 -2.26 11.59 0.58
CA ILE A 205 -2.51 11.19 -0.79
C ILE A 205 -2.70 12.38 -1.72
N GLN A 206 -1.98 12.36 -2.83
CA GLN A 206 -2.03 13.35 -3.89
C GLN A 206 -2.33 12.66 -5.22
N TYR A 207 -3.37 13.14 -5.88
CA TYR A 207 -3.73 12.75 -7.24
C TYR A 207 -3.06 13.73 -8.20
N LYS A 208 -2.26 13.21 -9.14
CA LYS A 208 -1.49 14.03 -10.09
C LYS A 208 -2.05 13.91 -11.51
#